data_AF-A0A842M1I0-F1
#
_entry.id   AF-A0A842M1I0-F1
#
_cell.length_a   1.000
_cell.length_b   1.000
_cell.length_c   1.000
_cell.angle_alpha   90.00
_cell.angle_beta   90.00
_cell.angle_gamma   90.00
#
_symmetry.space_group_name_H-M   'P 1'
#
loop_
_entity.id
_entity.type
_entity.pdbx_description
1 polymer ?
#
loop_
_entity_poly.entity_id
_entity_poly.type
_entity_poly.pdbx_seq_one_letter_code
_entity_poly.pdbx_strand_id
1 'polypeptide(L)'
;MKLEILEGVAEIYDLESFLDFCRSFRAVVQPISAEVVISRRQIEFAVRKALESFEKGENIAKNPGMEILLYTLATRNISRALEYGVREGLNRLVIVILGENEDVEEAVRKMKERIREEKVIGRSVEIEKLMKIFDITAEEIEAVGTEKIEELVIERIALFHVFK
;
A
#
# COMPACT_ATOMS: atom_id res chain seq x y z
N MET A 1 -15.59 -2.09 -10.28
CA MET A 1 -14.50 -1.20 -9.85
C MET A 1 -13.27 -1.44 -10.71
N LYS A 2 -12.67 -0.36 -11.23
CA LYS A 2 -11.37 -0.33 -11.91
C LYS A 2 -10.27 -0.04 -10.90
N LEU A 3 -9.14 -0.72 -11.04
CA LEU A 3 -7.93 -0.51 -10.25
C LEU A 3 -6.82 0.04 -11.17
N GLU A 4 -6.25 1.16 -10.79
CA GLU A 4 -5.03 1.71 -11.35
C GLU A 4 -3.96 1.82 -10.27
N ILE A 5 -2.70 1.61 -10.66
CA ILE A 5 -1.54 1.70 -9.76
C ILE A 5 -0.54 2.63 -10.40
N LEU A 6 -0.30 3.77 -9.77
CA LEU A 6 0.72 4.74 -10.19
C LEU A 6 1.99 4.56 -9.36
N GLU A 7 3.12 4.83 -9.99
CA GLU A 7 4.44 4.80 -9.39
C GLU A 7 5.12 6.15 -9.60
N GLY A 8 5.74 6.69 -8.57
CA GLY A 8 6.49 7.92 -8.73
C GLY A 8 7.14 8.47 -7.48
N VAL A 9 7.60 9.70 -7.63
CA VAL A 9 8.23 10.49 -6.58
C VAL A 9 7.43 11.76 -6.36
N ALA A 10 7.20 12.12 -5.11
CA ALA A 10 6.55 13.38 -4.73
C ALA A 10 7.28 14.04 -3.57
N GLU A 11 7.41 15.35 -3.61
CA GLU A 11 7.78 16.15 -2.45
C GLU A 11 6.50 16.63 -1.75
N ILE A 12 6.28 16.15 -0.54
CA ILE A 12 5.08 16.45 0.26
C ILE A 12 5.47 17.51 1.29
N TYR A 13 5.03 18.75 1.09
CA TYR A 13 5.35 19.84 2.02
C TYR A 13 4.50 19.82 3.29
N ASP A 14 3.24 19.41 3.18
CA ASP A 14 2.29 19.29 4.29
C ASP A 14 1.51 17.99 4.09
N LEU A 15 1.65 17.07 5.04
CA LEU A 15 1.07 15.73 4.90
C LEU A 15 -0.46 15.79 4.88
N GLU A 16 -1.08 16.59 5.74
CA GLU A 16 -2.54 16.63 5.84
C GLU A 16 -3.18 17.18 4.57
N SER A 17 -2.65 18.26 4.00
CA SER A 17 -3.11 18.82 2.73
C SER A 17 -2.97 17.85 1.56
N PHE A 18 -1.90 17.03 1.57
CA PHE A 18 -1.72 15.98 0.56
C PHE A 18 -2.75 14.84 0.73
N LEU A 19 -3.00 14.42 1.96
CA LEU A 19 -4.00 13.41 2.26
C LEU A 19 -5.42 13.91 1.97
N ASP A 20 -5.73 15.17 2.28
CA ASP A 20 -7.02 15.79 1.96
C ASP A 20 -7.24 15.92 0.45
N PHE A 21 -6.18 16.25 -0.31
CA PHE A 21 -6.23 16.17 -1.75
C PHE A 21 -6.56 14.75 -2.23
N CYS A 22 -5.92 13.71 -1.68
CA CYS A 22 -6.26 12.31 -2.01
C CYS A 22 -7.70 11.94 -1.62
N ARG A 23 -8.20 12.43 -0.49
CA ARG A 23 -9.58 12.18 -0.02
C ARG A 23 -10.64 12.98 -0.78
N SER A 24 -10.25 13.99 -1.56
CA SER A 24 -11.18 14.83 -2.32
C SER A 24 -11.80 14.12 -3.54
N PHE A 25 -11.23 12.99 -3.95
CA PHE A 25 -11.72 12.20 -5.07
C PHE A 25 -12.85 11.26 -4.64
N ARG A 26 -13.77 10.97 -5.59
CA ARG A 26 -14.78 9.92 -5.41
C ARG A 26 -14.17 8.51 -5.44
N ALA A 27 -13.16 8.32 -6.28
CA ALA A 27 -12.33 7.12 -6.25
C ALA A 27 -11.50 7.09 -4.95
N VAL A 28 -11.24 5.90 -4.45
CA VAL A 28 -10.26 5.69 -3.39
C VAL A 28 -8.88 6.00 -3.96
N VAL A 29 -8.17 6.94 -3.35
CA VAL A 29 -6.79 7.27 -3.67
C VAL A 29 -5.94 7.05 -2.43
N GLN A 30 -5.18 5.95 -2.40
CA GLN A 30 -4.35 5.58 -1.28
C GLN A 30 -2.87 5.62 -1.66
N PRO A 31 -2.11 6.65 -1.22
CA PRO A 31 -0.66 6.66 -1.35
C PRO A 31 -0.03 5.69 -0.34
N ILE A 32 1.01 4.98 -0.78
CA ILE A 32 1.74 3.96 -0.02
C ILE A 32 3.24 4.22 -0.25
N SER A 33 4.05 4.14 0.81
CA SER A 33 5.51 4.22 0.68
C SER A 33 6.03 3.08 -0.20
N ALA A 34 6.85 3.39 -1.21
CA ALA A 34 7.45 2.36 -2.06
C ALA A 34 8.44 1.45 -1.29
N GLU A 35 8.83 1.84 -0.08
CA GLU A 35 9.73 1.08 0.80
C GLU A 35 9.12 -0.26 1.25
N VAL A 36 7.80 -0.41 1.16
CA VAL A 36 7.07 -1.64 1.54
C VAL A 36 6.47 -2.38 0.35
N VAL A 37 6.75 -1.94 -0.88
CA VAL A 37 6.14 -2.47 -2.10
C VAL A 37 7.18 -3.20 -2.96
N ILE A 38 7.14 -4.53 -2.88
CA ILE A 38 8.02 -5.46 -3.60
C ILE A 38 7.61 -5.57 -5.06
N SER A 39 6.29 -5.69 -5.30
CA SER A 39 5.75 -5.95 -6.62
C SER A 39 4.35 -5.37 -6.78
N ARG A 40 3.90 -5.23 -8.03
CA ARG A 40 2.50 -4.88 -8.32
C ARG A 40 1.54 -5.97 -7.85
N ARG A 41 1.95 -7.24 -7.92
CA ARG A 41 1.18 -8.41 -7.47
C ARG A 41 0.86 -8.33 -5.97
N GLN A 42 1.80 -7.88 -5.14
CA GLN A 42 1.57 -7.65 -3.71
C GLN A 42 0.42 -6.66 -3.49
N ILE A 43 0.44 -5.52 -4.20
CA ILE A 43 -0.60 -4.49 -4.08
C ILE A 43 -1.95 -4.98 -4.59
N GLU A 44 -1.99 -5.62 -5.77
CA GLU A 44 -3.22 -6.20 -6.31
C GLU A 44 -3.84 -7.22 -5.34
N PHE A 45 -2.99 -8.05 -4.70
CA PHE A 45 -3.43 -9.01 -3.70
C PHE A 45 -3.98 -8.32 -2.43
N ALA A 46 -3.29 -7.31 -1.92
CA ALA A 46 -3.73 -6.52 -0.76
C ALA A 46 -5.06 -5.80 -1.03
N VAL A 47 -5.20 -5.16 -2.21
CA VAL A 47 -6.43 -4.48 -2.62
C VAL A 47 -7.60 -5.46 -2.68
N ARG A 48 -7.41 -6.62 -3.32
CA ARG A 48 -8.45 -7.65 -3.38
C ARG A 48 -8.87 -8.09 -1.98
N LYS A 49 -7.90 -8.30 -1.08
CA LYS A 49 -8.18 -8.73 0.29
C LYS A 49 -8.89 -7.66 1.13
N ALA A 50 -8.53 -6.40 0.97
CA ALA A 50 -9.24 -5.28 1.59
C ALA A 50 -10.69 -5.19 1.11
N LEU A 51 -10.94 -5.36 -0.19
CA LEU A 51 -12.30 -5.37 -0.74
C LEU A 51 -13.12 -6.55 -0.21
N GLU A 52 -12.54 -7.77 -0.21
CA GLU A 52 -13.18 -8.95 0.38
C GLU A 52 -13.55 -8.72 1.86
N SER A 53 -12.69 -8.05 2.62
CA SER A 53 -12.92 -7.69 4.03
C SER A 53 -14.12 -6.74 4.19
N PHE A 54 -14.20 -5.70 3.35
CA PHE A 54 -15.31 -4.76 3.34
C PHE A 54 -16.63 -5.41 2.94
N GLU A 55 -16.63 -6.23 1.88
CA GLU A 55 -17.84 -6.93 1.41
C GLU A 55 -18.42 -7.85 2.49
N LYS A 56 -17.56 -8.42 3.35
CA LYS A 56 -17.97 -9.27 4.48
C LYS A 56 -18.29 -8.51 5.77
N GLY A 57 -18.03 -7.20 5.82
CA GLY A 57 -18.15 -6.41 7.06
C GLY A 57 -17.14 -6.81 8.14
N GLU A 58 -16.03 -7.42 7.74
CA GLU A 58 -14.94 -7.85 8.64
C GLU A 58 -13.83 -6.78 8.76
N ASN A 59 -13.98 -5.66 8.05
CA ASN A 59 -12.99 -4.61 7.92
C ASN A 59 -12.59 -3.99 9.26
N ILE A 60 -11.29 -3.68 9.37
CA ILE A 60 -10.70 -3.06 10.56
C ILE A 60 -10.85 -1.54 10.48
N ALA A 61 -10.55 -0.98 9.31
CA ALA A 61 -10.61 0.45 9.07
C ALA A 61 -12.00 0.90 8.63
N LYS A 62 -12.32 2.17 8.92
CA LYS A 62 -13.60 2.78 8.55
C LYS A 62 -13.72 3.15 7.07
N ASN A 63 -12.61 3.17 6.33
CA ASN A 63 -12.61 3.53 4.91
C ASN A 63 -11.71 2.58 4.09
N PRO A 64 -12.03 2.37 2.79
CA PRO A 64 -11.30 1.44 1.93
C PRO A 64 -9.81 1.72 1.77
N GLY A 65 -9.41 2.99 1.66
CA GLY A 65 -8.00 3.35 1.49
C GLY A 65 -7.14 2.89 2.66
N MET A 66 -7.60 3.17 3.89
CA MET A 66 -6.90 2.73 5.10
C MET A 66 -6.85 1.21 5.23
N GLU A 67 -7.92 0.49 4.87
CA GLU A 67 -7.91 -0.97 4.87
C GLU A 67 -6.92 -1.54 3.85
N ILE A 68 -6.83 -0.94 2.65
CA ILE A 68 -5.81 -1.29 1.66
C ILE A 68 -4.40 -1.13 2.25
N LEU A 69 -4.15 -0.05 3.00
CA LEU A 69 -2.87 0.16 3.66
C LEU A 69 -2.61 -0.90 4.76
N LEU A 70 -3.61 -1.22 5.58
CA LEU A 70 -3.53 -2.28 6.60
C LEU A 70 -3.21 -3.64 5.99
N TYR A 71 -3.89 -4.00 4.89
CA TYR A 71 -3.59 -5.22 4.16
C TYR A 71 -2.20 -5.18 3.53
N THR A 72 -1.78 -4.06 2.94
CA THR A 72 -0.44 -3.94 2.33
C THR A 72 0.67 -4.18 3.34
N LEU A 73 0.48 -3.72 4.58
CA LEU A 73 1.43 -3.86 5.69
C LEU A 73 1.16 -5.09 6.57
N ALA A 74 0.19 -5.93 6.19
CA ALA A 74 -0.25 -7.11 6.94
C ALA A 74 -0.44 -6.84 8.46
N THR A 75 -1.07 -5.73 8.81
CA THR A 75 -1.21 -5.31 10.21
C THR A 75 -2.64 -4.89 10.54
N ARG A 76 -3.05 -5.16 11.79
CA ARG A 76 -4.33 -4.71 12.35
C ARG A 76 -4.23 -3.35 13.04
N ASN A 77 -3.01 -2.84 13.22
CA ASN A 77 -2.75 -1.62 13.97
C ASN A 77 -2.59 -0.43 13.01
N ILE A 78 -3.55 0.51 13.05
CA ILE A 78 -3.56 1.72 12.22
C ILE A 78 -2.33 2.59 12.50
N SER A 79 -1.93 2.76 13.77
CA SER A 79 -0.75 3.56 14.11
C SER A 79 0.52 2.97 13.49
N ARG A 80 0.70 1.65 13.59
CA ARG A 80 1.83 0.95 12.95
C ARG A 80 1.76 1.08 11.42
N ALA A 81 0.57 1.05 10.83
CA ALA A 81 0.43 1.21 9.39
C ALA A 81 0.86 2.61 8.91
N LEU A 82 0.49 3.64 9.68
CA LEU A 82 0.85 5.03 9.40
C LEU A 82 2.35 5.32 9.55
N GLU A 83 3.06 4.61 10.44
CA GLU A 83 4.52 4.72 10.56
C GLU A 83 5.26 4.38 9.25
N TYR A 84 4.67 3.52 8.43
CA TYR A 84 5.22 3.11 7.13
C TYR A 84 4.43 3.69 5.94
N GLY A 85 3.56 4.66 6.19
CA GLY A 85 2.87 5.44 5.17
C GLY A 85 3.77 6.48 4.48
N VAL A 86 3.17 7.35 3.68
CA VAL A 86 3.86 8.53 3.16
C VAL A 86 4.04 9.59 4.27
N ARG A 87 5.09 10.40 4.15
CA ARG A 87 5.50 11.40 5.15
C ARG A 87 5.75 12.76 4.52
N GLU A 88 5.99 13.80 5.31
CA GLU A 88 6.50 15.06 4.78
C GLU A 88 7.93 14.89 4.24
N GLY A 89 8.27 15.70 3.23
CA GLY A 89 9.52 15.62 2.47
C GLY A 89 9.43 14.75 1.21
N LEU A 90 10.58 14.26 0.77
CA LEU A 90 10.70 13.47 -0.46
C LEU A 90 10.23 12.03 -0.25
N ASN A 91 9.25 11.60 -1.06
CA ASN A 91 8.68 10.26 -0.99
C ASN A 91 8.79 9.56 -2.33
N ARG A 92 9.28 8.32 -2.32
CA ARG A 92 9.02 7.34 -3.39
C ARG A 92 7.75 6.60 -3.00
N LEU A 93 6.76 6.58 -3.88
CA LEU A 93 5.43 6.12 -3.52
C LEU A 93 4.76 5.35 -4.64
N VAL A 94 3.85 4.48 -4.22
CA VAL A 94 2.90 3.77 -5.05
C VAL A 94 1.52 4.27 -4.67
N ILE A 95 0.70 4.64 -5.65
CA ILE A 95 -0.66 5.13 -5.41
C ILE A 95 -1.65 4.13 -5.96
N VAL A 96 -2.47 3.58 -5.08
CA VAL A 96 -3.62 2.77 -5.44
C VAL A 96 -4.79 3.71 -5.73
N ILE A 97 -5.38 3.58 -6.92
CA ILE A 97 -6.58 4.31 -7.33
C ILE A 97 -7.66 3.29 -7.69
N LEU A 98 -8.76 3.29 -6.94
CA LEU A 98 -9.81 2.27 -7.05
C LEU A 98 -11.20 2.92 -7.03
N GLY A 99 -12.04 2.62 -8.02
CA GLY A 99 -13.39 3.21 -8.11
C GLY A 99 -14.11 2.86 -9.39
N GLU A 100 -15.13 3.65 -9.74
CA GLU A 100 -15.75 3.60 -11.06
C GLU A 100 -14.83 4.20 -12.13
N ASN A 101 -15.03 3.82 -13.39
CA ASN A 101 -14.06 4.11 -14.45
C ASN A 101 -13.77 5.61 -14.60
N GLU A 102 -14.81 6.44 -14.62
CA GLU A 102 -14.69 7.91 -14.77
C GLU A 102 -13.98 8.55 -13.57
N ASP A 103 -14.33 8.13 -12.35
CA ASP A 103 -13.72 8.65 -11.12
C ASP A 103 -12.22 8.28 -11.04
N VAL A 104 -11.86 7.06 -11.48
CA VAL A 104 -10.47 6.60 -11.55
C VAL A 104 -9.68 7.40 -12.58
N GLU A 105 -10.23 7.63 -13.77
CA GLU A 105 -9.57 8.41 -14.82
C GLU A 105 -9.33 9.86 -14.40
N GLU A 106 -10.28 10.49 -13.72
CA GLU A 106 -10.11 11.82 -13.14
C GLU A 106 -8.97 11.85 -12.10
N ALA A 107 -9.00 10.93 -11.15
CA ALA A 107 -8.00 10.84 -10.09
C ALA A 107 -6.59 10.57 -10.65
N VAL A 108 -6.46 9.65 -11.62
CA VAL A 108 -5.18 9.35 -12.30
C VAL A 108 -4.61 10.61 -12.94
N ARG A 109 -5.42 11.34 -13.73
CA ARG A 109 -4.97 12.56 -14.40
C ARG A 109 -4.46 13.60 -13.40
N LYS A 110 -5.24 13.85 -12.35
CA LYS A 110 -4.88 14.83 -11.31
C LYS A 110 -3.68 14.42 -10.49
N MET A 111 -3.49 13.13 -10.26
CA MET A 111 -2.35 12.63 -9.50
C MET A 111 -1.05 12.72 -10.30
N LYS A 112 -1.10 12.48 -11.61
CA LYS A 112 0.05 12.68 -12.52
C LYS A 112 0.53 14.13 -12.57
N GLU A 113 -0.33 15.10 -12.26
CA GLU A 113 0.07 16.52 -12.12
C GLU A 113 0.83 16.78 -10.80
N ARG A 114 0.72 15.90 -9.81
CA ARG A 114 1.30 16.05 -8.45
C ARG A 114 2.54 15.19 -8.20
N ILE A 115 2.74 14.15 -8.99
CA ILE A 115 3.86 13.23 -8.85
C ILE A 115 4.74 13.28 -10.09
N ARG A 116 6.04 13.09 -9.90
CA ARG A 116 6.94 12.77 -11.01
C ARG A 116 6.90 11.27 -11.23
N GLU A 117 6.38 10.83 -12.38
CA GLU A 117 6.35 9.42 -12.73
C GLU A 117 7.76 8.82 -12.74
N GLU A 118 7.94 7.73 -12.01
CA GLU A 118 9.20 7.02 -11.87
C GLU A 118 8.90 5.59 -11.43
N LYS A 119 9.55 4.60 -12.04
CA LYS A 119 9.41 3.20 -11.59
C LYS A 119 10.11 3.05 -10.24
N VAL A 120 9.37 2.75 -9.18
CA VAL A 120 9.86 2.67 -7.79
C VAL A 120 9.58 1.33 -7.11
N ILE A 121 8.60 0.55 -7.60
CA ILE A 121 8.27 -0.78 -7.08
C ILE A 121 9.50 -1.68 -7.10
N GLY A 122 9.75 -2.37 -5.99
CA GLY A 122 10.88 -3.29 -5.80
C GLY A 122 12.25 -2.63 -5.74
N ARG A 123 12.37 -1.32 -6.02
CA ARG A 123 13.66 -0.59 -6.04
C ARG A 123 13.98 0.13 -4.74
N SER A 124 12.97 0.44 -3.95
CA SER A 124 13.11 1.16 -2.68
C SER A 124 13.08 0.22 -1.47
N VAL A 125 13.12 -1.09 -1.74
CA VAL A 125 12.89 -2.14 -0.77
C VAL A 125 14.21 -2.61 -0.19
N GLU A 126 14.26 -2.72 1.13
CA GLU A 126 15.39 -3.27 1.87
C GLU A 126 14.91 -4.50 2.64
N ILE A 127 15.56 -5.66 2.43
CA ILE A 127 15.10 -6.94 2.98
C ILE A 127 15.01 -6.89 4.51
N GLU A 128 16.03 -6.39 5.19
CA GLU A 128 16.04 -6.26 6.66
C GLU A 128 14.87 -5.42 7.19
N LYS A 129 14.52 -4.37 6.45
CA LYS A 129 13.39 -3.50 6.78
C LYS A 129 12.06 -4.22 6.56
N LEU A 130 11.90 -4.94 5.45
CA LEU A 130 10.72 -5.77 5.23
C LEU A 130 10.57 -6.83 6.31
N MET A 131 11.66 -7.52 6.67
CA MET A 131 11.66 -8.51 7.73
C MET A 131 11.12 -7.94 9.03
N LYS A 132 11.59 -6.74 9.42
CA LYS A 132 11.08 -6.04 10.59
C LYS A 132 9.60 -5.63 10.46
N ILE A 133 9.19 -5.15 9.30
CA ILE A 133 7.81 -4.69 9.06
C ILE A 133 6.81 -5.85 9.10
N PHE A 134 7.15 -6.97 8.48
CA PHE A 134 6.28 -8.13 8.30
C PHE A 134 6.50 -9.23 9.35
N ASP A 135 7.38 -8.99 10.32
CA ASP A 135 7.77 -9.97 11.35
C ASP A 135 8.19 -11.30 10.72
N ILE A 136 9.11 -11.19 9.74
CA ILE A 136 9.73 -12.32 9.07
C ILE A 136 11.09 -12.55 9.73
N THR A 137 11.30 -13.76 10.25
CA THR A 137 12.50 -14.08 11.02
C THR A 137 13.66 -14.47 10.10
N ALA A 138 14.89 -14.46 10.66
CA ALA A 138 16.06 -14.93 9.93
C ALA A 138 15.94 -16.41 9.58
N GLU A 139 15.36 -17.23 10.47
CA GLU A 139 15.14 -18.66 10.26
C GLU A 139 14.17 -18.94 9.11
N GLU A 140 13.12 -18.12 8.96
CA GLU A 140 12.21 -18.22 7.80
C GLU A 140 12.98 -17.94 6.50
N ILE A 141 13.79 -16.88 6.46
CA ILE A 141 14.61 -16.54 5.29
C ILE A 141 15.66 -17.61 5.01
N GLU A 142 16.32 -18.17 6.02
CA GLU A 142 17.27 -19.28 5.86
C GLU A 142 16.59 -20.53 5.30
N ALA A 143 15.32 -20.77 5.63
CA ALA A 143 14.58 -21.93 5.17
C ALA A 143 14.14 -21.83 3.70
N VAL A 144 13.73 -20.65 3.23
CA VAL A 144 13.15 -20.48 1.88
C VAL A 144 13.99 -19.66 0.91
N GLY A 145 15.03 -18.98 1.38
CA GLY A 145 15.86 -18.06 0.59
C GLY A 145 15.29 -16.63 0.53
N THR A 146 16.16 -15.65 0.34
CA THR A 146 15.78 -14.23 0.25
C THR A 146 14.94 -13.91 -0.99
N GLU A 147 15.06 -14.71 -2.04
CA GLU A 147 14.25 -14.62 -3.25
C GLU A 147 12.76 -14.90 -3.01
N LYS A 148 12.41 -15.50 -1.86
CA LYS A 148 11.04 -15.81 -1.43
C LYS A 148 10.41 -14.79 -0.50
N ILE A 149 11.05 -13.63 -0.33
CA ILE A 149 10.54 -12.55 0.52
C ILE A 149 9.13 -12.08 0.09
N GLU A 150 8.84 -12.04 -1.22
CA GLU A 150 7.52 -11.65 -1.72
C GLU A 150 6.45 -12.66 -1.28
N GLU A 151 6.74 -13.95 -1.39
CA GLU A 151 5.83 -15.02 -0.98
C GLU A 151 5.55 -14.98 0.52
N LEU A 152 6.57 -14.76 1.36
CA LEU A 152 6.39 -14.58 2.80
C LEU A 152 5.53 -13.34 3.10
N VAL A 153 5.76 -12.22 2.40
CA VAL A 153 4.92 -11.02 2.55
C VAL A 153 3.48 -11.30 2.14
N ILE A 154 3.24 -11.91 0.98
CA ILE A 154 1.89 -12.27 0.52
C ILE A 154 1.20 -13.21 1.51
N GLU A 155 1.94 -14.14 2.11
CA GLU A 155 1.44 -15.01 3.18
C GLU A 155 0.99 -14.19 4.40
N ARG A 156 1.81 -13.23 4.87
CA ARG A 156 1.42 -12.33 5.96
C ARG A 156 0.14 -11.56 5.61
N ILE A 157 0.03 -11.02 4.39
CA ILE A 157 -1.18 -10.32 3.90
C ILE A 157 -2.40 -11.26 3.93
N ALA A 158 -2.22 -12.54 3.62
CA ALA A 158 -3.31 -13.51 3.61
C ALA A 158 -3.77 -13.92 5.02
N LEU A 159 -2.85 -13.97 5.99
CA LEU A 159 -3.07 -14.60 7.30
C LEU A 159 -3.32 -13.63 8.46
N PHE A 160 -2.86 -12.38 8.40
CA PHE A 160 -2.94 -11.46 9.55
C PHE A 160 -4.38 -11.16 10.02
N HIS A 161 -5.37 -11.41 9.17
CA HIS A 161 -6.78 -11.25 9.51
C HIS A 161 -7.42 -12.51 10.13
N VAL A 162 -6.79 -13.67 9.96
CA VAL A 162 -7.31 -14.98 10.40
C VAL A 162 -6.96 -15.26 11.86
N PHE A 163 -5.74 -14.91 12.27
CA PHE A 163 -5.27 -15.12 13.63
C PHE A 163 -5.61 -13.89 14.49
N LYS A 164 -6.51 -14.07 15.47
CA LYS A 164 -6.96 -13.04 16.42
C LYS A 164 -6.19 -13.14 17.74
#